data_AF-A0AAW0JT50-F1
#
_entry.id   AF-A0AAW0JT50-F1
#
_cell.length_a   1.000
_cell.length_b   1.000
_cell.length_c   1.000
_cell.angle_alpha   90.00
_cell.angle_beta   90.00
_cell.angle_gamma   90.00
#
_symmetry.space_group_name_H-M   'P 1'
#
loop_
_entity.id
_entity.type
_entity.pdbx_description
1 polymer ?
#
loop_
_entity_poly.entity_id
_entity_poly.type
_entity_poly.pdbx_seq_one_letter_code
_entity_poly.pdbx_strand_id
1 'polypeptide(L)'
;MTTILGIHFILLGIGAFLLVFKAIYFGGVYDTWALGGRDIVSVDDLEDIIGGHVWLGSICILGGIWHILTKPFAWACCELVWSGEVYLSYSLVSLLAHYTRRFLSSSIYFSGLYSGLGSSL
;
A
#
# COMPACT_ATOMS: atom_id res chain seq x y z
N MET A 1 -4.58 -16.05 -16.77
CA MET A 1 -3.95 -14.82 -16.24
C MET A 1 -4.25 -14.63 -14.75
N THR A 2 -5.47 -14.89 -14.29
CA THR A 2 -5.87 -14.79 -12.87
C THR A 2 -5.07 -15.70 -11.92
N THR A 3 -4.64 -16.88 -12.36
CA THR A 3 -3.81 -17.80 -11.55
C THR A 3 -2.43 -17.25 -11.24
N ILE A 4 -1.80 -16.54 -12.19
CA ILE A 4 -0.48 -15.90 -12.00
C ILE A 4 -0.60 -14.77 -10.98
N LEU A 5 -1.65 -13.95 -11.10
CA LEU A 5 -1.96 -12.89 -10.13
C LEU A 5 -2.27 -13.48 -8.74
N GLY A 6 -3.02 -14.57 -8.66
CA GLY A 6 -3.35 -15.25 -7.42
C GLY A 6 -2.13 -15.77 -6.66
N ILE A 7 -1.16 -16.37 -7.37
CA ILE A 7 0.11 -16.81 -6.75
C ILE A 7 0.91 -15.60 -6.23
N HIS A 8 0.94 -14.48 -6.95
CA HIS A 8 1.60 -13.25 -6.48
C HIS A 8 0.93 -12.69 -5.22
N PHE A 9 -0.40 -12.67 -5.16
CA PHE A 9 -1.13 -12.26 -3.96
C PHE A 9 -0.84 -13.16 -2.75
N ILE A 10 -0.71 -14.47 -2.95
CA ILE A 10 -0.33 -15.39 -1.86
C ILE A 10 1.11 -15.13 -1.38
N LEU A 11 2.06 -14.91 -2.31
CA LEU A 11 3.44 -14.58 -1.96
C LEU A 11 3.54 -13.24 -1.20
N LEU A 12 2.79 -12.23 -1.64
CA LEU A 12 2.71 -10.93 -0.96
C LEU A 12 2.06 -11.07 0.43
N GLY A 13 1.02 -11.89 0.57
CA GLY A 13 0.39 -12.20 1.85
C GLY A 13 1.35 -12.85 2.84
N ILE A 14 2.12 -13.85 2.41
CA ILE A 14 3.15 -14.50 3.24
C ILE A 14 4.23 -13.49 3.65
N GLY A 15 4.65 -12.60 2.74
CA GLY A 15 5.59 -11.52 3.05
C GLY A 15 5.08 -10.56 4.13
N ALA A 16 3.79 -10.20 4.11
CA ALA A 16 3.17 -9.38 5.14
C ALA A 16 3.12 -10.08 6.51
N PHE A 17 2.82 -11.38 6.55
CA PHE A 17 2.83 -12.17 7.78
C PHE A 17 4.23 -12.38 8.36
N LEU A 18 5.28 -12.43 7.54
CA LEU A 18 6.67 -12.47 8.00
C LEU A 18 7.06 -11.20 8.76
N LEU A 19 6.58 -10.03 8.33
CA LEU A 19 6.81 -8.76 9.02
C LEU A 19 6.15 -8.77 10.40
N VAL A 20 4.91 -9.28 10.49
CA VAL A 20 4.19 -9.45 11.76
C VAL A 20 4.93 -10.42 12.69
N PHE A 21 5.40 -11.56 12.16
CA PHE A 21 6.15 -12.54 12.95
C PHE A 21 7.47 -11.98 13.49
N LYS A 22 8.19 -11.18 12.68
CA LYS A 22 9.39 -10.44 13.12
C LYS A 22 9.05 -9.44 14.23
N ALA A 23 7.96 -8.71 14.10
CA ALA A 23 7.52 -7.72 15.08
C ALA A 23 7.14 -8.34 16.42
N ILE A 24 6.48 -9.50 16.43
CA ILE A 24 6.00 -10.16 17.65
C ILE A 24 7.10 -10.98 18.35
N TYR A 25 7.89 -11.75 17.60
CA TYR A 25 8.82 -12.74 18.18
C TYR A 25 10.29 -12.31 18.19
N PHE A 26 10.70 -11.35 17.35
CA PHE A 26 12.10 -10.94 17.18
C PHE A 26 12.40 -9.55 17.76
N GLY A 27 11.91 -9.30 18.97
CA GLY A 27 12.30 -8.12 19.77
C GLY A 27 11.61 -6.80 19.42
N GLY A 28 10.46 -6.84 18.73
CA GLY A 28 9.70 -5.63 18.39
C GLY A 28 10.17 -4.92 17.12
N VAL A 29 9.35 -3.99 16.63
CA VAL A 29 9.74 -3.00 15.62
C VAL A 29 10.19 -1.72 16.36
N TYR A 30 11.09 -0.95 15.76
CA TYR A 30 11.63 0.26 16.37
C TYR A 30 10.50 1.31 16.55
N ASP A 31 10.16 1.64 17.79
CA ASP A 31 9.19 2.68 18.11
C ASP A 31 9.91 3.99 18.43
N THR A 32 9.69 5.02 17.61
CA THR A 32 10.27 6.35 17.80
C THR A 32 9.36 7.28 18.63
N TRP A 33 8.18 6.82 19.06
CA TRP A 33 7.10 7.66 19.60
C TRP A 33 6.85 7.60 21.10
N ALA A 34 7.73 6.96 21.89
CA ALA A 34 7.63 6.86 23.35
C ALA A 34 7.60 8.19 24.15
N LEU A 35 7.58 9.37 23.48
CA LEU A 35 7.66 10.72 24.09
C LEU A 35 6.45 11.63 23.78
N GLY A 36 5.33 11.11 23.28
CA GLY A 36 4.00 11.75 23.41
C GLY A 36 3.73 12.98 22.52
N GLY A 37 3.35 12.75 21.26
CA GLY A 37 2.71 13.76 20.41
C GLY A 37 1.82 13.07 19.37
N ARG A 38 0.51 13.39 19.35
CA ARG A 38 -0.49 12.74 18.51
C ARG A 38 -0.97 13.66 17.39
N ASP A 39 -1.14 13.09 16.19
CA ASP A 39 -1.77 13.73 15.03
C ASP A 39 -2.75 12.74 14.36
N ILE A 40 -3.97 13.16 14.04
CA ILE A 40 -5.07 12.30 13.50
C ILE A 40 -4.84 11.76 12.07
N VAL A 41 -3.71 12.09 11.45
CA VAL A 41 -3.26 11.57 10.13
C VAL A 41 -2.05 10.64 10.27
N SER A 42 -1.48 10.52 11.48
CA SER A 42 -0.41 9.58 11.80
C SER A 42 -0.97 8.26 12.30
N VAL A 43 -0.42 7.17 11.77
CA VAL A 43 -0.47 5.88 12.46
C VAL A 43 0.47 6.01 13.66
N ASP A 44 -0.08 6.42 14.80
CA ASP A 44 0.67 6.83 15.99
C ASP A 44 1.23 5.66 16.81
N ASP A 45 0.77 4.43 16.57
CA ASP A 45 1.03 3.27 17.43
C ASP A 45 1.48 2.05 16.60
N LEU A 46 2.53 1.34 17.06
CA LEU A 46 3.06 0.13 16.43
C LEU A 46 1.98 -0.96 16.26
N GLU A 47 0.99 -0.96 17.15
CA GLU A 47 -0.15 -1.88 17.14
C GLU A 47 -1.02 -1.71 15.89
N ASP A 48 -1.23 -0.49 15.41
CA ASP A 48 -2.07 -0.24 14.23
C ASP A 48 -1.33 -0.61 12.92
N ILE A 49 0.01 -0.48 12.89
CA ILE A 49 0.82 -1.01 11.77
C ILE A 49 0.79 -2.55 11.74
N ILE A 50 0.93 -3.19 12.89
CA ILE A 50 0.90 -4.66 13.01
C ILE A 50 -0.52 -5.18 12.69
N GLY A 51 -1.55 -4.53 13.22
CA GLY A 51 -2.95 -4.84 12.95
C GLY A 51 -3.31 -4.67 11.47
N GLY A 52 -2.86 -3.57 10.86
CA GLY A 52 -2.99 -3.32 9.42
C GLY A 52 -2.31 -4.38 8.56
N HIS A 53 -1.12 -4.86 8.94
CA HIS A 53 -0.42 -5.94 8.23
C HIS A 53 -1.08 -7.30 8.41
N VAL A 54 -1.60 -7.62 9.59
CA VAL A 54 -2.40 -8.85 9.82
C VAL A 54 -3.65 -8.84 8.95
N TRP A 55 -4.34 -7.70 8.88
CA TRP A 55 -5.54 -7.56 8.08
C TRP A 55 -5.24 -7.62 6.57
N LEU A 56 -4.22 -6.88 6.12
CA LEU A 56 -3.75 -6.89 4.74
C LEU A 56 -3.31 -8.29 4.31
N GLY A 57 -2.52 -8.98 5.14
CA GLY A 57 -2.08 -10.36 4.89
C GLY A 57 -3.26 -11.32 4.74
N SER A 58 -4.27 -11.18 5.60
CA SER A 58 -5.49 -11.99 5.55
C SER A 58 -6.28 -11.77 4.25
N ILE A 59 -6.48 -10.52 3.84
CA ILE A 59 -7.17 -10.18 2.58
C ILE A 59 -6.36 -10.65 1.36
N CYS A 60 -5.03 -10.57 1.40
CA CYS A 60 -4.17 -10.98 0.30
C CYS A 60 -4.22 -12.51 0.08
N ILE A 61 -4.25 -13.30 1.15
CA ILE A 61 -4.36 -14.76 1.07
C ILE A 61 -5.76 -15.18 0.58
N LEU A 62 -6.83 -14.60 1.15
CA LEU A 62 -8.20 -14.90 0.72
C LEU A 62 -8.45 -14.48 -0.73
N GLY A 63 -7.96 -13.29 -1.13
CA GLY A 63 -8.04 -12.80 -2.50
C GLY A 63 -7.21 -13.62 -3.50
N GLY A 64 -6.03 -14.10 -3.09
CA GLY A 64 -5.20 -14.98 -3.90
C GLY A 64 -5.83 -16.36 -4.14
N ILE A 65 -6.40 -16.96 -3.08
CA ILE A 65 -7.16 -18.23 -3.17
C ILE A 65 -8.40 -18.04 -4.06
N TRP A 66 -9.12 -16.92 -3.92
CA TRP A 66 -10.25 -16.57 -4.76
C TRP A 66 -9.87 -16.46 -6.24
N HIS A 67 -8.76 -15.78 -6.57
CA HIS A 67 -8.28 -15.63 -7.93
C HIS A 67 -7.81 -16.95 -8.59
N ILE A 68 -7.45 -17.96 -7.79
CA ILE A 68 -7.10 -19.30 -8.28
C ILE A 68 -8.35 -20.15 -8.55
N LEU A 69 -9.36 -20.06 -7.68
CA LEU A 69 -10.55 -20.91 -7.75
C LEU A 69 -11.63 -20.38 -8.71
N THR A 70 -11.67 -19.06 -8.94
CA THR A 70 -12.72 -18.46 -9.76
C THR A 70 -12.29 -18.28 -11.22
N LYS A 71 -13.17 -18.68 -12.14
CA LYS A 71 -13.10 -18.33 -13.56
C LYS A 71 -13.52 -16.86 -13.70
N PRO A 72 -12.93 -16.08 -14.62
CA PRO A 72 -13.32 -14.68 -14.79
C PRO A 72 -14.82 -14.62 -15.10
N PHE A 73 -15.55 -13.84 -14.30
CA PHE A 73 -16.97 -13.63 -14.50
C PHE A 73 -17.23 -12.93 -15.84
N ALA A 74 -18.37 -13.22 -16.46
CA ALA A 74 -18.72 -12.73 -17.79
C ALA A 74 -18.68 -11.19 -17.93
N TRP A 75 -19.00 -10.45 -16.85
CA TRP A 75 -18.89 -8.99 -16.83
C TRP A 75 -17.44 -8.49 -16.91
N ALA A 76 -16.50 -9.17 -16.24
CA ALA A 76 -15.07 -8.81 -16.27
C ALA A 76 -14.41 -9.13 -17.62
N CYS A 77 -14.95 -10.10 -18.37
CA CYS A 77 -14.50 -10.37 -19.73
C CYS A 77 -15.02 -9.36 -20.75
N CYS A 78 -16.16 -8.72 -20.49
CA CYS A 78 -16.77 -7.76 -21.42
C CYS A 78 -16.22 -6.33 -21.32
N GLU A 79 -15.66 -5.93 -20.17
CA GLU A 79 -15.17 -4.56 -19.96
C GLU A 79 -13.65 -4.41 -20.13
N LEU A 80 -12.88 -5.51 -20.01
CA LEU A 80 -11.43 -5.47 -19.98
C LEU A 80 -10.82 -5.96 -21.29
N VAL A 81 -9.92 -5.16 -21.87
CA VAL A 81 -9.03 -5.60 -22.95
C VAL A 81 -7.94 -6.49 -22.36
N TRP A 82 -7.94 -7.77 -22.73
CA TRP A 82 -6.97 -8.77 -22.26
C TRP A 82 -5.70 -8.74 -23.11
N SER A 83 -4.98 -7.61 -23.09
CA SER A 83 -3.67 -7.47 -23.73
C SER A 83 -2.57 -7.18 -22.71
N GLY A 84 -1.38 -7.74 -22.94
CA GLY A 84 -0.19 -7.51 -22.11
C GLY A 84 0.18 -6.04 -21.95
N GLU A 85 -0.07 -5.22 -22.98
CA GLU A 85 0.14 -3.77 -22.95
C GLU A 85 -0.78 -3.06 -21.94
N VAL A 86 -2.00 -3.58 -21.74
CA VAL A 86 -2.99 -3.01 -20.83
C VAL A 86 -2.64 -3.34 -19.37
N TYR A 87 -2.12 -4.53 -19.09
CA TYR A 87 -1.58 -4.85 -17.76
C TYR A 87 -0.39 -3.96 -17.39
N LEU A 88 0.44 -3.60 -18.37
CA LEU A 88 1.56 -2.67 -18.17
C LEU A 88 1.06 -1.25 -17.90
N SER A 89 0.03 -0.78 -18.62
CA SER A 89 -0.51 0.58 -18.43
C SER A 89 -1.17 0.77 -17.05
N TYR A 90 -1.90 -0.23 -16.53
CA TYR A 90 -2.44 -0.17 -15.17
C TYR A 90 -1.33 -0.03 -14.11
N SER A 91 -0.21 -0.73 -14.31
CA SER A 91 0.96 -0.65 -13.40
C SER A 91 1.65 0.71 -13.49
N LEU A 92 1.84 1.25 -14.70
CA LEU A 92 2.46 2.57 -14.94
C LEU A 92 1.61 3.72 -14.40
N VAL A 93 0.29 3.68 -14.59
CA VAL A 93 -0.62 4.71 -14.09
C VAL A 93 -0.64 4.72 -12.56
N SER A 94 -0.64 3.55 -11.91
CA SER A 94 -0.53 3.47 -10.45
C SER A 94 0.77 4.09 -9.92
N LEU A 95 1.91 3.78 -10.55
CA LEU A 95 3.20 4.38 -10.21
C LEU A 95 3.23 5.88 -10.44
N LEU A 96 2.71 6.36 -11.57
CA LEU A 96 2.66 7.79 -11.90
C LEU A 96 1.74 8.56 -10.94
N ALA A 97 0.60 7.99 -10.56
CA ALA A 97 -0.32 8.59 -9.60
C ALA A 97 0.32 8.73 -8.21
N HIS A 98 1.06 7.70 -7.77
CA HIS A 98 1.83 7.78 -6.52
C HIS A 98 2.95 8.83 -6.60
N TYR A 99 3.71 8.85 -7.70
CA TYR A 99 4.79 9.81 -7.89
C TYR A 99 4.28 11.26 -7.93
N THR A 100 3.20 11.51 -8.67
CA THR A 100 2.59 12.84 -8.78
C THR A 100 2.02 13.32 -7.44
N ARG A 101 1.34 12.45 -6.67
CA ARG A 101 0.88 12.79 -5.32
C ARG A 101 2.06 13.19 -4.42
N ARG A 102 3.19 12.47 -4.50
CA ARG A 102 4.37 12.80 -3.69
C ARG A 102 5.03 14.10 -4.14
N PHE A 103 5.11 14.34 -5.44
CA PHE A 103 5.65 15.58 -6.02
C PHE A 103 4.80 16.81 -5.65
N LEU A 104 3.47 16.71 -5.74
CA LEU A 104 2.53 17.76 -5.32
C LEU A 104 2.65 18.05 -3.82
N SER A 105 2.69 17.00 -2.98
CA SER A 105 2.92 17.16 -1.55
C SER A 105 4.23 17.90 -1.27
N SER A 106 5.36 17.49 -1.86
CA SER A 106 6.63 18.20 -1.70
C SER A 106 6.62 19.64 -2.25
N SER A 107 5.92 19.90 -3.34
CA SER A 107 5.81 21.25 -3.94
C SER A 107 4.97 22.20 -3.09
N ILE A 108 3.91 21.69 -2.44
CA ILE A 108 3.09 22.45 -1.48
C ILE A 108 3.89 22.74 -0.20
N TYR A 109 4.61 21.75 0.35
CA TYR A 109 5.51 21.96 1.49
C TYR A 109 6.66 22.94 1.15
N PHE A 110 7.20 22.87 -0.07
CA PHE A 110 8.20 23.81 -0.57
C PHE A 110 7.62 25.22 -0.71
N SER A 111 6.43 25.40 -1.30
CA SER A 111 5.81 26.73 -1.41
C SER A 111 5.45 27.35 -0.06
N GLY A 112 4.99 26.53 0.91
CA GLY A 112 4.71 26.99 2.28
C GLY A 112 5.93 27.55 3.02
N LEU A 113 7.13 27.00 2.74
CA LEU A 113 8.40 27.50 3.28
C LEU A 113 8.81 28.86 2.69
N TYR A 114 8.52 29.15 1.42
CA TYR A 114 8.84 30.44 0.80
C TYR A 114 7.80 31.53 1.09
N SER A 115 6.52 31.19 1.30
CA SER A 115 5.49 32.17 1.68
C SER A 115 5.66 32.70 3.11
N GLY A 116 6.29 31.94 4.01
CA GLY A 116 6.56 32.37 5.39
C GLY A 116 7.71 33.37 5.54
N LEU A 117 8.59 33.49 4.53
CA LEU A 117 9.73 34.43 4.53
C LEU A 117 9.39 35.82 3.96
N GLY A 118 8.23 35.99 3.33
CA GLY A 118 7.78 37.25 2.72
C GLY A 118 6.98 38.17 3.63
N SER A 119 6.61 37.73 4.84
CA SER A 119 5.78 38.50 5.79
C SER A 119 6.57 39.14 6.94
N SER A 120 7.90 39.20 6.83
CA SER A 120 8.82 39.79 7.80
C SER A 120 9.60 41.01 7.26
N LEU A 121 9.10 41.62 6.17
CA LEU A 121 9.43 42.97 5.71
C LEU A 121 8.14 43.79 5.66
#